data_AF-A0A2E2QDV1-F1
#
_entry.id   AF-A0A2E2QDV1-F1
#
_cell.length_a   1.000
_cell.length_b   1.000
_cell.length_c   1.000
_cell.angle_alpha   90.00
_cell.angle_beta   90.00
_cell.angle_gamma   90.00
#
_symmetry.space_group_name_H-M   'P 1'
#
loop_
_entity.id
_entity.type
_entity.pdbx_description
1 polymer ?
#
loop_
_entity_poly.entity_id
_entity_poly.type
_entity_poly.pdbx_seq_one_letter_code
_entity_poly.pdbx_strand_id
1 'polypeptide(L)'
;MEFNLCSFILENFEAAGAIGGYVSISIIGFALISFITKKNNNNVARNIGPKWTHPIIGSLLGAIPGCGATIVVASLYKNQKISFGGLFATFISTLGEGSFVLLGASNESDVAGNLQAYATITIFGLVAGFIFGYLFDILGFRANFKNNNLNHKDDQKTQIKQSSLAGVFVDKIGFYAIILMAIFLAPGSIMALWGGGIDSIAGLTYWISILLTITCMIFYFSSRFIYKSHNCHSDYNNIKSTISHSILDVAMVVTYVFIGLFFANYIIDVLVGAETFDKWMRSSEYVVVLLAALIGLTPGCGGMIAVAVAYMIIPDFPIAALIAAAIATSGDGIFPLLAENRKDGLIVSGLGLLVALFVAYTALFIGF
;
A
#
# COMPACT_ATOMS: atom_id res chain seq x y z
N MET A 1 30.22 7.63 -9.50
CA MET A 1 29.22 8.16 -10.46
C MET A 1 28.82 9.54 -9.96
N GLU A 2 28.73 10.55 -10.83
CA GLU A 2 28.20 11.86 -10.42
C GLU A 2 26.70 11.72 -10.14
N PHE A 3 26.31 11.90 -8.88
CA PHE A 3 24.90 11.84 -8.49
C PHE A 3 24.15 13.03 -9.11
N ASN A 4 23.33 12.75 -10.12
CA ASN A 4 22.48 13.77 -10.73
C ASN A 4 21.15 13.86 -9.97
N LEU A 5 21.07 14.84 -9.09
CA LEU A 5 19.90 15.06 -8.24
C LEU A 5 18.61 15.32 -9.04
N CYS A 6 18.72 15.88 -10.26
CA CYS A 6 17.57 16.15 -11.12
C CYS A 6 16.97 14.86 -11.68
N SER A 7 17.80 13.96 -12.23
CA SER A 7 17.30 12.68 -12.75
C SER A 7 16.73 11.82 -11.62
N PHE A 8 17.41 11.77 -10.47
CA PHE A 8 16.92 11.07 -9.28
C PHE A 8 15.53 11.55 -8.85
N ILE A 9 15.28 12.86 -8.81
CA ILE A 9 13.95 13.41 -8.46
C ILE A 9 12.91 13.00 -9.51
N LEU A 10 13.22 13.11 -10.80
CA LEU A 10 12.28 12.82 -11.87
C LEU A 10 11.91 11.34 -11.94
N GLU A 11 12.86 10.43 -11.74
CA GLU A 11 12.64 8.98 -11.65
C GLU A 11 11.69 8.63 -10.49
N ASN A 12 11.90 9.25 -9.32
CA ASN A 12 11.00 9.05 -8.17
C ASN A 12 9.58 9.60 -8.40
N PHE A 13 9.44 10.71 -9.13
CA PHE A 13 8.13 11.23 -9.52
C PHE A 13 7.43 10.29 -10.51
N GLU A 14 8.14 9.80 -11.51
CA GLU A 14 7.58 8.88 -12.49
C GLU A 14 7.12 7.56 -11.84
N ALA A 15 7.98 6.95 -11.02
CA ALA A 15 7.65 5.74 -10.27
C ALA A 15 6.40 5.93 -9.37
N ALA A 16 6.35 7.02 -8.61
CA ALA A 16 5.18 7.33 -7.77
C ALA A 16 3.90 7.56 -8.60
N GLY A 17 4.03 8.10 -9.82
CA GLY A 17 2.92 8.28 -10.75
C GLY A 17 2.39 6.97 -11.29
N ALA A 18 3.27 6.08 -11.73
CA ALA A 18 2.89 4.74 -12.16
C ALA A 18 2.15 3.97 -11.05
N ILE A 19 2.69 3.96 -9.82
CA ILE A 19 2.04 3.34 -8.65
C ILE A 19 0.69 4.01 -8.37
N GLY A 20 0.64 5.35 -8.43
CA GLY A 20 -0.60 6.11 -8.26
C GLY A 20 -1.68 5.76 -9.28
N GLY A 21 -1.32 5.41 -10.51
CA GLY A 21 -2.24 4.91 -11.52
C GLY A 21 -2.99 3.65 -11.04
N TYR A 22 -2.25 2.66 -10.53
CA TYR A 22 -2.82 1.44 -9.97
C TYR A 22 -3.65 1.67 -8.71
N VAL A 23 -3.13 2.47 -7.78
CA VAL A 23 -3.82 2.86 -6.54
C VAL A 23 -5.18 3.48 -6.88
N SER A 24 -5.20 4.37 -7.89
CA SER A 24 -6.42 5.05 -8.35
C SER A 24 -7.48 4.04 -8.79
N ILE A 25 -7.13 3.06 -9.64
CA ILE A 25 -8.07 2.02 -10.09
C ILE A 25 -8.61 1.23 -8.90
N SER A 26 -7.73 0.83 -7.98
CA SER A 26 -8.09 -0.05 -6.88
C SER A 26 -9.06 0.64 -5.90
N ILE A 27 -8.76 1.88 -5.51
CA ILE A 27 -9.60 2.65 -4.59
C ILE A 27 -10.92 3.05 -5.26
N ILE A 28 -10.90 3.53 -6.51
CA ILE A 28 -12.12 3.89 -7.24
C ILE A 28 -12.97 2.66 -7.52
N GLY A 29 -12.36 1.55 -7.92
CA GLY A 29 -13.01 0.28 -8.16
C GLY A 29 -13.72 -0.24 -6.91
N PHE A 30 -13.03 -0.26 -5.77
CA PHE A 30 -13.66 -0.63 -4.51
C PHE A 30 -14.76 0.33 -4.10
N ALA A 31 -14.56 1.64 -4.26
CA ALA A 31 -15.58 2.64 -3.94
C ALA A 31 -16.86 2.45 -4.77
N LEU A 32 -16.71 2.13 -6.06
CA LEU A 32 -17.82 1.79 -6.96
C LEU A 32 -18.51 0.50 -6.54
N ILE A 33 -17.75 -0.57 -6.26
CA ILE A 33 -18.29 -1.85 -5.78
C ILE A 33 -19.09 -1.62 -4.49
N SER A 34 -18.50 -0.93 -3.51
CA SER A 34 -19.14 -0.60 -2.24
C SER A 34 -20.44 0.21 -2.43
N PHE A 35 -20.44 1.19 -3.34
CA PHE A 35 -21.63 1.97 -3.68
C PHE A 35 -22.73 1.10 -4.33
N ILE A 36 -22.37 0.26 -5.29
CA ILE A 36 -23.31 -0.66 -5.97
C ILE A 36 -23.91 -1.65 -4.98
N THR A 37 -23.08 -2.24 -4.11
CA THR A 37 -23.52 -3.19 -3.08
C THR A 37 -24.46 -2.51 -2.08
N LYS A 38 -24.16 -1.28 -1.64
CA LYS A 38 -25.04 -0.50 -0.75
C LYS A 38 -26.38 -0.16 -1.41
N LYS A 39 -26.36 0.18 -2.70
CA LYS A 39 -27.57 0.52 -3.48
C LYS A 39 -28.47 -0.71 -3.72
N ASN A 40 -27.87 -1.88 -3.94
CA ASN A 40 -28.63 -3.10 -4.24
C ASN A 40 -29.15 -3.80 -2.97
N ASN A 41 -28.51 -3.59 -1.81
CA ASN A 41 -28.89 -4.27 -0.59
C ASN A 41 -28.83 -3.31 0.62
N ASN A 42 -30.01 -2.79 1.00
CA ASN A 42 -30.18 -1.81 2.10
C ASN A 42 -29.66 -2.32 3.46
N ASN A 43 -29.39 -3.63 3.61
CA ASN A 43 -28.99 -4.28 4.86
C ASN A 43 -27.51 -4.70 4.96
N VAL A 44 -26.70 -4.62 3.89
CA VAL A 44 -25.34 -5.24 3.87
C VAL A 44 -24.23 -4.29 4.33
N ALA A 45 -24.51 -3.02 4.58
CA ALA A 45 -23.45 -2.03 4.83
C ALA A 45 -22.92 -1.95 6.29
N ARG A 46 -23.27 -2.89 7.18
CA ARG A 46 -23.02 -2.72 8.63
C ARG A 46 -21.88 -3.50 9.27
N ASN A 47 -21.30 -4.57 8.71
CA ASN A 47 -20.08 -5.21 9.23
C ASN A 47 -19.52 -6.24 8.22
N ILE A 48 -18.20 -6.50 8.23
CA ILE A 48 -17.49 -7.47 7.38
C ILE A 48 -17.74 -8.93 7.84
N GLY A 49 -19.01 -9.26 8.05
CA GLY A 49 -19.38 -10.48 8.78
C GLY A 49 -19.03 -10.37 10.27
N PRO A 50 -19.04 -11.48 10.99
CA PRO A 50 -18.77 -11.47 12.42
C PRO A 50 -17.25 -11.41 12.72
N LYS A 51 -16.85 -10.89 13.88
CA LYS A 51 -15.43 -10.55 14.18
C LYS A 51 -14.40 -11.65 13.90
N TRP A 52 -14.79 -12.91 14.06
CA TRP A 52 -13.95 -14.09 13.88
C TRP A 52 -13.63 -14.38 12.41
N THR A 53 -14.39 -13.82 11.45
CA THR A 53 -14.09 -13.93 10.01
C THR A 53 -13.14 -12.85 9.53
N HIS A 54 -12.88 -11.80 10.32
CA HIS A 54 -12.05 -10.67 9.89
C HIS A 54 -10.61 -11.08 9.52
N PRO A 55 -9.87 -11.90 10.30
CA PRO A 55 -8.54 -12.36 9.89
C PRO A 55 -8.54 -13.16 8.59
N ILE A 56 -9.58 -13.97 8.35
CA ILE A 56 -9.70 -14.81 7.15
C ILE A 56 -9.91 -13.95 5.90
N ILE A 57 -10.83 -13.00 6.00
CA ILE A 57 -11.11 -12.05 4.91
C ILE A 57 -9.88 -11.17 4.69
N GLY A 58 -9.22 -10.76 5.77
CA GLY A 58 -7.99 -9.98 5.72
C GLY A 58 -6.87 -10.70 4.98
N SER A 59 -6.53 -11.93 5.35
CA SER A 59 -5.47 -12.70 4.68
C SER A 59 -5.78 -12.95 3.20
N LEU A 60 -7.04 -13.30 2.87
CA LEU A 60 -7.43 -13.49 1.48
C LEU A 60 -7.34 -12.20 0.65
N LEU A 61 -7.74 -11.07 1.23
CA LEU A 61 -7.59 -9.76 0.59
C LEU A 61 -6.11 -9.37 0.45
N GLY A 62 -5.28 -9.68 1.45
CA GLY A 62 -3.84 -9.41 1.43
C GLY A 62 -3.11 -10.18 0.32
N ALA A 63 -3.50 -11.42 0.06
CA ALA A 63 -2.94 -12.24 -1.00
C ALA A 63 -3.21 -11.70 -2.43
N ILE A 64 -4.15 -10.76 -2.58
CA ILE A 64 -4.38 -10.07 -3.85
C ILE A 64 -3.17 -9.18 -4.13
N PRO A 65 -2.52 -9.30 -5.29
CA PRO A 65 -1.31 -8.55 -5.59
C PRO A 65 -1.57 -7.03 -5.68
N GLY A 66 -0.59 -6.23 -5.26
CA GLY A 66 -0.67 -4.77 -5.16
C GLY A 66 -1.20 -4.23 -3.82
N CYS A 67 -1.18 -2.90 -3.64
CA CYS A 67 -1.61 -2.25 -2.39
C CYS A 67 -3.11 -1.94 -2.28
N GLY A 68 -3.90 -2.20 -3.32
CA GLY A 68 -5.32 -1.83 -3.36
C GLY A 68 -6.14 -2.40 -2.20
N ALA A 69 -5.95 -3.70 -1.91
CA ALA A 69 -6.63 -4.39 -0.83
C ALA A 69 -6.19 -3.90 0.57
N THR A 70 -4.89 -3.65 0.77
CA THR A 70 -4.36 -3.16 2.05
C THR A 70 -4.86 -1.76 2.37
N ILE A 71 -4.97 -0.86 1.38
CA ILE A 71 -5.54 0.47 1.55
C ILE A 71 -7.02 0.42 1.93
N VAL A 72 -7.79 -0.43 1.26
CA VAL A 72 -9.22 -0.64 1.55
C VAL A 72 -9.42 -1.14 2.97
N VAL A 73 -8.66 -2.16 3.38
CA VAL A 73 -8.72 -2.72 4.74
C VAL A 73 -8.29 -1.68 5.78
N ALA A 74 -7.26 -0.86 5.51
CA ALA A 74 -6.88 0.25 6.38
C ALA A 74 -8.02 1.26 6.57
N SER A 75 -8.75 1.60 5.51
CA SER A 75 -9.93 2.46 5.57
C SER A 75 -11.09 1.82 6.34
N LEU A 76 -11.30 0.51 6.19
CA LEU A 76 -12.31 -0.23 6.96
C LEU A 76 -11.95 -0.31 8.45
N TYR A 77 -10.67 -0.46 8.78
CA TYR A 77 -10.17 -0.44 10.15
C TYR A 77 -10.39 0.92 10.80
N LYS A 78 -10.07 2.00 10.06
CA LYS A 78 -10.37 3.38 10.48
C LYS A 78 -11.87 3.56 10.79
N ASN A 79 -12.74 3.01 9.94
CA ASN A 79 -14.19 3.08 10.13
C ASN A 79 -14.75 2.04 11.12
N GLN A 80 -13.88 1.35 11.88
CA GLN A 80 -14.24 0.32 12.87
C GLN A 80 -15.06 -0.85 12.31
N LYS A 81 -14.92 -1.13 11.00
CA LYS A 81 -15.64 -2.21 10.30
C LYS A 81 -14.87 -3.52 10.23
N ILE A 82 -13.56 -3.49 10.50
CA ILE A 82 -12.70 -4.68 10.59
C ILE A 82 -11.89 -4.60 11.89
N SER A 83 -11.52 -5.76 12.45
CA SER A 83 -10.72 -5.86 13.68
C SER A 83 -9.24 -5.60 13.40
N PHE A 84 -8.47 -5.45 14.48
CA PHE A 84 -7.01 -5.34 14.37
C PHE A 84 -6.39 -6.59 13.75
N GLY A 85 -6.84 -7.79 14.13
CA GLY A 85 -6.38 -9.04 13.53
C GLY A 85 -6.71 -9.16 12.05
N GLY A 86 -7.86 -8.64 11.60
CA GLY A 86 -8.18 -8.54 10.17
C GLY A 86 -7.26 -7.60 9.40
N LEU A 87 -6.98 -6.42 9.97
CA LEU A 87 -6.02 -5.48 9.40
C LEU A 87 -4.62 -6.12 9.31
N PHE A 88 -4.15 -6.68 10.43
CA PHE A 88 -2.85 -7.30 10.55
C PHE A 88 -2.69 -8.48 9.59
N ALA A 89 -3.68 -9.37 9.50
CA ALA A 89 -3.69 -10.48 8.55
C ALA A 89 -3.56 -10.03 7.10
N THR A 90 -4.20 -8.91 6.74
CA THR A 90 -4.09 -8.33 5.40
C THR A 90 -2.68 -7.86 5.11
N PHE A 91 -2.04 -7.17 6.05
CA PHE A 91 -0.69 -6.65 5.85
C PHE A 91 0.35 -7.77 5.82
N ILE A 92 0.25 -8.77 6.69
CA ILE A 92 1.16 -9.92 6.71
C ILE A 92 1.05 -10.77 5.44
N SER A 93 -0.16 -10.88 4.87
CA SER A 93 -0.40 -11.70 3.69
C SER A 93 -0.10 -10.96 2.38
N THR A 94 0.23 -9.67 2.42
CA THR A 94 0.47 -8.89 1.21
C THR A 94 1.92 -8.97 0.74
N LEU A 95 2.09 -8.95 -0.58
CA LEU A 95 3.39 -8.79 -1.24
C LEU A 95 3.59 -7.34 -1.72
N GLY A 96 2.56 -6.51 -1.58
CA GLY A 96 2.48 -5.18 -2.19
C GLY A 96 2.75 -5.25 -3.70
N GLU A 97 3.47 -4.26 -4.20
CA GLU A 97 3.92 -4.16 -5.59
C GLU A 97 5.06 -5.15 -5.89
N GLY A 98 5.69 -5.74 -4.87
CA GLY A 98 6.72 -6.77 -5.03
C GLY A 98 6.21 -8.04 -5.72
N SER A 99 4.92 -8.37 -5.58
CA SER A 99 4.30 -9.47 -6.34
C SER A 99 4.41 -9.26 -7.85
N PHE A 100 4.34 -8.00 -8.29
CA PHE A 100 4.36 -7.65 -9.70
C PHE A 100 5.75 -7.68 -10.29
N VAL A 101 6.77 -7.37 -9.49
CA VAL A 101 8.17 -7.56 -9.89
C VAL A 101 8.42 -9.04 -10.14
N LEU A 102 8.04 -9.90 -9.18
CA LEU A 102 8.19 -11.36 -9.29
C LEU A 102 7.38 -11.95 -10.46
N LEU A 103 6.17 -11.45 -10.71
CA LEU A 103 5.33 -11.89 -11.83
C LEU A 103 5.76 -11.30 -13.17
N GLY A 104 6.30 -10.09 -13.21
CA GLY A 104 6.71 -9.39 -14.44
C GLY A 104 8.04 -9.89 -14.99
N ALA A 105 8.95 -10.35 -14.12
CA ALA A 105 10.19 -11.04 -14.50
C ALA A 105 9.96 -12.47 -15.04
N SER A 106 8.71 -12.83 -15.36
CA SER A 106 8.32 -14.11 -15.95
C SER A 106 8.62 -14.23 -17.45
N ASN A 107 9.31 -13.26 -18.05
CA ASN A 107 9.74 -13.28 -19.45
C ASN A 107 11.24 -13.59 -19.65
N GLU A 108 12.04 -13.69 -18.59
CA GLU A 108 13.45 -14.13 -18.63
C GLU A 108 13.61 -15.64 -18.35
N SER A 109 14.80 -16.19 -18.59
CA SER A 109 15.16 -17.63 -18.66
C SER A 109 14.79 -18.55 -17.49
N ASP A 110 14.21 -18.05 -16.39
CA ASP A 110 13.78 -18.84 -15.22
C ASP A 110 12.37 -18.45 -14.71
N VAL A 111 11.41 -18.46 -15.63
CA VAL A 111 9.97 -18.22 -15.37
C VAL A 111 9.42 -19.11 -14.25
N ALA A 112 9.89 -20.35 -14.16
CA ALA A 112 9.43 -21.33 -13.19
C ALA A 112 9.90 -20.98 -11.77
N GLY A 113 11.16 -20.57 -11.60
CA GLY A 113 11.71 -20.18 -10.30
C GLY A 113 11.02 -18.96 -9.70
N ASN A 114 10.78 -17.92 -10.49
CA ASN A 114 10.12 -16.69 -10.03
C ASN A 114 8.65 -16.93 -9.66
N LEU A 115 7.93 -17.73 -10.45
CA LEU A 115 6.54 -18.08 -10.15
C LEU A 115 6.44 -18.99 -8.91
N GLN A 116 7.38 -19.92 -8.75
CA GLN A 116 7.47 -20.75 -7.56
C GLN A 116 7.77 -19.92 -6.31
N ALA A 117 8.67 -18.95 -6.39
CA ALA A 117 8.94 -18.02 -5.29
C ALA A 117 7.68 -17.22 -4.92
N TYR A 118 7.02 -16.61 -5.91
CA TYR A 118 5.76 -15.89 -5.72
C TYR A 118 4.69 -16.75 -5.01
N ALA A 119 4.47 -17.98 -5.50
CA ALA A 119 3.51 -18.90 -4.90
C ALA A 119 3.90 -19.27 -3.47
N THR A 120 5.17 -19.58 -3.23
CA THR A 120 5.70 -19.96 -1.90
C THR A 120 5.46 -18.84 -0.90
N ILE A 121 5.88 -17.62 -1.21
CA ILE A 121 5.75 -16.50 -0.29
C ILE A 121 4.29 -16.14 -0.05
N THR A 122 3.44 -16.20 -1.09
CA THR A 122 1.99 -15.98 -0.93
C THR A 122 1.38 -16.98 0.04
N ILE A 123 1.78 -18.26 -0.05
CA ILE A 123 1.31 -19.30 0.88
C ILE A 123 1.80 -19.01 2.30
N PHE A 124 3.09 -18.71 2.49
CA PHE A 124 3.65 -18.38 3.81
C PHE A 124 2.97 -17.15 4.41
N GLY A 125 2.75 -16.09 3.61
CA GLY A 125 2.06 -14.87 4.01
C GLY A 125 0.59 -15.13 4.38
N LEU A 126 -0.13 -15.94 3.61
CA LEU A 126 -1.53 -16.29 3.88
C LEU A 126 -1.65 -17.09 5.18
N VAL A 127 -0.80 -18.11 5.35
CA VAL A 127 -0.78 -18.94 6.56
C VAL A 127 -0.38 -18.13 7.79
N ALA A 128 0.68 -17.31 7.69
CA ALA A 128 1.10 -16.43 8.77
C ALA A 128 0.01 -15.41 9.10
N GLY A 129 -0.61 -14.79 8.09
CA GLY A 129 -1.68 -13.81 8.26
C GLY A 129 -2.89 -14.41 8.97
N PHE A 130 -3.29 -15.63 8.60
CA PHE A 130 -4.37 -16.35 9.26
C PHE A 130 -4.04 -16.64 10.74
N ILE A 131 -2.87 -17.23 11.02
CA ILE A 131 -2.47 -17.65 12.37
C ILE A 131 -2.30 -16.42 13.28
N PHE A 132 -1.47 -15.46 12.87
CA PHE A 132 -1.15 -14.30 13.69
C PHE A 132 -2.33 -13.31 13.76
N GLY A 133 -3.12 -13.18 12.69
CA GLY A 133 -4.35 -12.38 12.72
C GLY A 133 -5.35 -12.89 13.76
N TYR A 134 -5.58 -14.21 13.82
CA TYR A 134 -6.45 -14.80 14.84
C TYR A 134 -5.84 -14.69 16.24
N LEU A 135 -4.52 -14.88 16.37
CA LEU A 135 -3.80 -14.72 17.63
C LEU A 135 -3.99 -13.30 18.21
N PHE A 136 -3.81 -12.26 17.42
CA PHE A 136 -3.95 -10.88 17.90
C PHE A 136 -5.41 -10.48 18.20
N ASP A 137 -6.38 -11.04 17.47
CA ASP A 137 -7.80 -10.83 17.78
C ASP A 137 -8.21 -11.54 19.08
N ILE A 138 -7.72 -12.75 19.36
CA ILE A 138 -7.98 -13.46 20.64
C ILE A 138 -7.32 -12.75 21.81
N LEU A 139 -6.08 -12.29 21.64
CA LEU A 139 -5.35 -11.53 22.67
C LEU A 139 -6.04 -10.20 23.01
N GLY A 140 -7.10 -9.83 22.29
CA GLY A 140 -7.86 -8.61 22.51
C GLY A 140 -7.01 -7.37 22.23
N PHE A 141 -5.95 -7.51 21.42
CA PHE A 141 -4.99 -6.46 21.18
C PHE A 141 -5.71 -5.28 20.53
N ARG A 142 -5.85 -4.19 21.30
CA ARG A 142 -6.61 -2.98 20.98
C ARG A 142 -8.13 -3.12 20.79
N ALA A 143 -8.75 -4.22 21.23
CA ALA A 143 -10.21 -4.29 21.34
C ALA A 143 -10.79 -3.27 22.35
N ASN A 144 -9.94 -2.67 23.18
CA ASN A 144 -10.30 -1.57 24.08
C ASN A 144 -10.17 -0.21 23.38
N PHE A 145 -10.98 0.00 22.34
CA PHE A 145 -11.31 1.35 21.92
C PHE A 145 -12.04 2.00 23.08
N LYS A 146 -11.34 2.88 23.81
CA LYS A 146 -11.96 3.72 24.83
C LYS A 146 -13.14 4.41 24.16
N ASN A 147 -14.33 3.99 24.56
CA ASN A 147 -15.59 4.53 24.12
C ASN A 147 -15.64 5.97 24.65
N ASN A 148 -15.03 6.92 23.93
CA ASN A 148 -15.26 8.35 24.17
C ASN A 148 -16.65 8.74 23.63
N ASN A 149 -17.66 7.91 23.88
CA ASN A 149 -19.07 8.27 23.83
C ASN A 149 -19.49 8.82 25.20
N LEU A 150 -18.71 9.77 25.72
CA LEU A 150 -19.13 10.68 26.78
C LEU A 150 -18.93 12.09 26.22
N ASN A 151 -20.04 12.69 25.80
CA ASN A 151 -20.24 14.09 25.41
C ASN A 151 -20.09 14.47 23.92
N HIS A 152 -20.83 13.81 23.03
CA HIS A 152 -21.41 14.50 21.87
C HIS A 152 -22.95 14.37 21.90
N LYS A 153 -23.55 14.86 22.99
CA LYS A 153 -24.88 15.47 22.91
C LYS A 153 -24.62 16.96 22.69
N ASP A 154 -25.34 17.54 21.74
CA ASP A 154 -25.29 18.93 21.29
C ASP A 154 -24.04 19.36 20.52
N ASP A 155 -24.06 19.12 19.21
CA ASP A 155 -23.63 20.11 18.21
C ASP A 155 -24.49 19.95 16.95
N GLN A 156 -25.81 20.06 17.14
CA GLN A 156 -26.68 20.58 16.09
C GLN A 156 -26.44 22.10 16.01
N LYS A 157 -26.22 22.61 14.79
CA LYS A 157 -25.80 23.98 14.39
C LYS A 157 -24.28 24.10 14.38
N THR A 158 -23.60 24.10 13.23
CA THR A 158 -23.72 25.16 12.22
C THR A 158 -23.13 24.67 10.90
N GLN A 159 -23.97 24.42 9.89
CA GLN A 159 -23.50 24.34 8.51
C GLN A 159 -23.09 25.74 8.06
N ILE A 160 -21.81 26.09 8.15
CA ILE A 160 -21.28 27.22 7.37
C ILE A 160 -20.89 26.65 6.02
N LYS A 161 -21.80 26.82 5.07
CA LYS A 161 -21.56 26.67 3.64
C LYS A 161 -20.57 27.77 3.21
N GLN A 162 -19.29 27.60 3.50
CA GLN A 162 -18.25 28.49 2.98
C GLN A 162 -17.85 27.99 1.58
N SER A 163 -18.68 28.29 0.58
CA SER A 163 -18.29 28.13 -0.83
C SER A 163 -17.23 29.17 -1.16
N SER A 164 -16.00 28.91 -0.77
CA SER A 164 -14.85 29.55 -1.39
C SER A 164 -14.74 29.03 -2.83
N LEU A 165 -14.59 29.95 -3.78
CA LEU A 165 -14.28 29.65 -5.19
C LEU A 165 -13.07 28.70 -5.30
N ALA A 166 -12.14 28.78 -4.34
CA ALA A 166 -10.99 27.88 -4.24
C ALA A 166 -11.38 26.44 -3.87
N GLY A 167 -12.38 26.23 -3.00
CA GLY A 167 -12.83 24.87 -2.63
C GLY A 167 -13.46 24.13 -3.81
N VAL A 168 -14.35 24.81 -4.57
CA VAL A 168 -14.97 24.24 -5.77
C VAL A 168 -13.95 24.00 -6.89
N PHE A 169 -12.96 24.89 -7.02
CA PHE A 169 -11.90 24.75 -8.03
C PHE A 169 -10.94 23.61 -7.70
N VAL A 170 -10.53 23.49 -6.44
CA VAL A 170 -9.68 22.39 -5.94
C VAL A 170 -10.40 21.06 -6.10
N ASP A 171 -11.67 20.94 -5.67
CA ASP A 171 -12.44 19.70 -5.81
C ASP A 171 -12.62 19.29 -7.28
N LYS A 172 -12.83 20.26 -8.18
CA LYS A 172 -13.02 19.99 -9.61
C LYS A 172 -11.71 19.58 -10.29
N ILE A 173 -10.61 20.27 -10.00
CA ILE A 173 -9.28 19.94 -10.54
C ILE A 173 -8.81 18.56 -10.05
N GLY A 174 -8.87 18.29 -8.74
CA GLY A 174 -8.47 17.00 -8.20
C GLY A 174 -9.29 15.85 -8.77
N PHE A 175 -10.60 16.08 -8.95
CA PHE A 175 -11.50 15.09 -9.56
C PHE A 175 -11.11 14.73 -10.99
N TYR A 176 -10.84 15.72 -11.84
CA TYR A 176 -10.40 15.44 -13.21
C TYR A 176 -8.98 14.86 -13.25
N ALA A 177 -8.05 15.33 -12.42
CA ALA A 177 -6.68 14.84 -12.39
C ALA A 177 -6.61 13.34 -12.04
N ILE A 178 -7.35 12.89 -11.04
CA ILE A 178 -7.31 11.48 -10.60
C ILE A 178 -8.09 10.57 -11.54
N ILE A 179 -9.20 11.04 -12.13
CA ILE A 179 -9.86 10.30 -13.21
C ILE A 179 -8.94 10.16 -14.41
N LEU A 180 -8.22 11.22 -14.78
CA LEU A 180 -7.26 11.18 -15.88
C LEU A 180 -6.11 10.23 -15.57
N MET A 181 -5.62 10.22 -14.32
CA MET A 181 -4.63 9.26 -13.84
C MET A 181 -5.13 7.81 -13.95
N ALA A 182 -6.36 7.54 -13.48
CA ALA A 182 -6.97 6.21 -13.54
C ALA A 182 -7.30 5.75 -14.95
N ILE A 183 -7.52 6.65 -15.92
CA ILE A 183 -7.81 6.27 -17.31
C ILE A 183 -6.52 6.11 -18.13
N PHE A 184 -5.55 7.01 -17.91
CA PHE A 184 -4.39 7.13 -18.80
C PHE A 184 -3.20 6.29 -18.33
N LEU A 185 -2.92 6.25 -17.02
CA LEU A 185 -1.78 5.49 -16.49
C LEU A 185 -2.14 4.04 -16.21
N ALA A 186 -3.40 3.76 -15.88
CA ALA A 186 -3.87 2.42 -15.57
C ALA A 186 -3.56 1.35 -16.62
N PRO A 187 -3.80 1.58 -17.93
CA PRO A 187 -3.53 0.54 -18.92
C PRO A 187 -2.04 0.28 -19.11
N GLY A 188 -1.22 1.35 -19.14
CA GLY A 188 0.23 1.22 -19.26
C GLY A 188 0.86 0.55 -18.04
N SER A 189 0.36 0.90 -16.86
CA SER A 189 0.63 0.24 -15.61
C SER A 189 0.31 -1.26 -15.75
N ILE A 190 -0.96 -1.63 -15.98
CA ILE A 190 -1.38 -3.03 -16.14
C ILE A 190 -0.59 -3.77 -17.22
N MET A 191 -0.17 -3.14 -18.31
CA MET A 191 0.64 -3.82 -19.33
C MET A 191 2.08 -4.09 -18.84
N ALA A 192 2.69 -3.13 -18.15
CA ALA A 192 3.99 -3.31 -17.51
C ALA A 192 3.97 -4.50 -16.52
N LEU A 193 2.80 -4.80 -15.95
CA LEU A 193 2.56 -5.97 -15.11
C LEU A 193 2.88 -7.32 -15.75
N TRP A 194 2.58 -7.46 -17.04
CA TRP A 194 2.76 -8.70 -17.80
C TRP A 194 4.10 -8.71 -18.55
N GLY A 195 5.03 -7.84 -18.13
CA GLY A 195 6.29 -7.61 -18.84
C GLY A 195 6.09 -7.01 -20.24
N GLY A 196 4.93 -6.40 -20.50
CA GLY A 196 4.59 -5.76 -21.76
C GLY A 196 4.81 -4.25 -21.70
N GLY A 197 5.55 -3.70 -22.65
CA GLY A 197 5.67 -2.27 -22.87
C GLY A 197 5.07 -1.88 -24.21
N ILE A 198 4.51 -0.68 -24.31
CA ILE A 198 4.26 -0.06 -25.61
C ILE A 198 5.35 1.00 -25.79
N ASP A 199 6.45 0.61 -26.45
CA ASP A 199 7.61 1.49 -26.67
C ASP A 199 7.22 2.82 -27.34
N SER A 200 6.18 2.80 -28.16
CA SER A 200 5.67 3.98 -28.87
C SER A 200 5.04 5.05 -27.96
N ILE A 201 4.65 4.72 -26.72
CA ILE A 201 4.06 5.67 -25.77
C ILE A 201 4.92 5.86 -24.51
N ALA A 202 6.03 5.14 -24.35
CA ALA A 202 6.84 5.16 -23.13
C ALA A 202 7.31 6.58 -22.74
N GLY A 203 7.76 7.38 -23.72
CA GLY A 203 8.14 8.77 -23.47
C GLY A 203 6.96 9.64 -23.06
N LEU A 204 5.77 9.41 -23.61
CA LEU A 204 4.56 10.15 -23.26
C LEU A 204 4.07 9.77 -21.85
N THR A 205 4.08 8.49 -21.51
CA THR A 205 3.67 8.00 -20.18
C THR A 205 4.61 8.48 -19.08
N TYR A 206 5.91 8.59 -19.35
CA TYR A 206 6.89 9.15 -18.43
C TYR A 206 6.51 10.58 -18.00
N TRP A 207 6.34 11.48 -18.98
CA TRP A 207 6.01 12.89 -18.70
C TRP A 207 4.63 13.06 -18.06
N ILE A 208 3.64 12.28 -18.49
CA ILE A 208 2.29 12.35 -17.92
C ILE A 208 2.29 11.85 -16.47
N SER A 209 3.09 10.82 -16.15
CA SER A 209 3.20 10.31 -14.78
C SER A 209 3.74 11.38 -13.84
N ILE A 210 4.84 12.03 -14.23
CA ILE A 210 5.43 13.14 -13.46
C ILE A 210 4.42 14.27 -13.26
N LEU A 211 3.75 14.71 -14.34
CA LEU A 211 2.77 15.79 -14.29
C LEU A 211 1.62 15.47 -13.33
N LEU A 212 1.10 14.24 -13.37
CA LEU A 212 -0.01 13.81 -12.53
C LEU A 212 0.40 13.65 -11.07
N THR A 213 1.60 13.15 -10.77
CA THR A 213 2.11 13.14 -9.39
C THR A 213 2.22 14.53 -8.80
N ILE A 214 2.80 15.46 -9.55
CA ILE A 214 2.94 16.86 -9.10
C ILE A 214 1.55 17.45 -8.87
N THR A 215 0.60 17.20 -9.77
CA THR A 215 -0.79 17.65 -9.64
C THR A 215 -1.48 17.07 -8.40
N CYS A 216 -1.31 15.76 -8.14
CA CYS A 216 -1.86 15.11 -6.94
C CYS A 216 -1.26 15.67 -5.66
N MET A 217 0.05 15.91 -5.65
CA MET A 217 0.74 16.47 -4.49
C MET A 217 0.27 17.90 -4.21
N ILE A 218 0.20 18.75 -5.25
CA ILE A 218 -0.35 20.12 -5.13
C ILE A 218 -1.80 20.08 -4.63
N PHE A 219 -2.62 19.17 -5.16
CA PHE A 219 -4.00 19.00 -4.73
C PHE A 219 -4.10 18.54 -3.27
N TYR A 220 -3.29 17.57 -2.83
CA TYR A 220 -3.26 17.10 -1.45
C TYR A 220 -2.82 18.21 -0.47
N PHE A 221 -1.76 18.95 -0.79
CA PHE A 221 -1.32 20.08 0.05
C PHE A 221 -2.35 21.21 0.09
N SER A 222 -2.93 21.57 -1.06
CA SER A 222 -3.96 22.62 -1.15
C SER A 222 -5.20 22.24 -0.37
N SER A 223 -5.69 21.00 -0.54
CA SER A 223 -6.83 20.48 0.21
C SER A 223 -6.53 20.42 1.71
N ARG A 224 -5.36 19.94 2.13
CA ARG A 224 -4.96 19.93 3.55
C ARG A 224 -4.89 21.32 4.17
N PHE A 225 -4.45 22.32 3.43
CA PHE A 225 -4.37 23.70 3.91
C PHE A 225 -5.75 24.37 4.01
N ILE A 226 -6.63 24.11 3.04
CA ILE A 226 -7.98 24.69 2.97
C ILE A 226 -8.95 24.00 3.92
N TYR A 227 -8.91 22.67 4.02
CA TYR A 227 -9.85 21.85 4.79
C TYR A 227 -9.41 21.59 6.25
N LYS A 228 -8.52 22.42 6.81
CA LYS A 228 -7.92 22.26 8.16
C LYS A 228 -8.92 22.17 9.33
N SER A 229 -10.25 22.18 9.11
CA SER A 229 -11.23 22.13 10.19
C SER A 229 -12.62 21.53 9.88
N HIS A 230 -12.76 20.54 8.99
CA HIS A 230 -14.03 19.82 8.90
C HIS A 230 -13.88 18.29 8.91
N ASN A 231 -14.28 17.69 10.04
CA ASN A 231 -14.63 16.29 10.13
C ASN A 231 -15.88 16.04 9.27
N CYS A 232 -15.67 15.71 8.01
CA CYS A 232 -16.74 15.33 7.09
C CYS A 232 -17.20 13.90 7.40
N HIS A 233 -17.98 13.72 8.47
CA HIS A 233 -18.93 12.63 8.50
C HIS A 233 -20.14 13.08 7.67
N SER A 234 -20.17 12.71 6.38
CA SER A 234 -21.34 12.95 5.53
C SER A 234 -21.85 11.64 4.96
N ASP A 235 -23.17 11.48 5.00
CA ASP A 235 -23.89 10.32 4.49
C ASP A 235 -23.50 10.03 3.04
N TYR A 236 -23.05 8.81 2.77
CA TYR A 236 -22.78 8.25 1.44
C TYR A 236 -24.08 8.07 0.63
N ASN A 237 -24.77 9.15 0.31
CA ASN A 237 -26.02 9.13 -0.44
C ASN A 237 -25.82 9.48 -1.92
N ASN A 238 -24.66 10.01 -2.32
CA ASN A 238 -24.38 10.41 -3.69
C ASN A 238 -23.07 9.80 -4.23
N ILE A 239 -23.08 9.38 -5.49
CA ILE A 239 -21.90 8.83 -6.19
C ILE A 239 -20.78 9.88 -6.20
N LYS A 240 -21.15 11.14 -6.44
CA LYS A 240 -20.20 12.24 -6.53
C LYS A 240 -19.41 12.44 -5.23
N SER A 241 -20.06 12.39 -4.07
CA SER A 241 -19.36 12.55 -2.78
C SER A 241 -18.46 11.35 -2.48
N THR A 242 -18.92 10.14 -2.80
CA THR A 242 -18.13 8.92 -2.62
C THR A 242 -16.84 8.97 -3.44
N ILE A 243 -16.94 9.33 -4.72
CA ILE A 243 -15.78 9.44 -5.61
C ILE A 243 -14.84 10.57 -5.17
N SER A 244 -15.37 11.75 -4.79
CA SER A 244 -14.55 12.85 -4.27
C SER A 244 -13.74 12.49 -3.02
N HIS A 245 -14.32 11.69 -2.11
CA HIS A 245 -13.57 11.19 -0.94
C HIS A 245 -12.48 10.20 -1.35
N SER A 246 -12.79 9.25 -2.25
CA SER A 246 -11.79 8.32 -2.78
C SER A 246 -10.63 9.01 -3.50
N ILE A 247 -10.91 10.12 -4.19
CA ILE A 247 -9.89 10.96 -4.85
C ILE A 247 -8.94 11.58 -3.81
N LEU A 248 -9.47 12.09 -2.70
CA LEU A 248 -8.63 12.64 -1.63
C LEU A 248 -7.71 11.56 -1.04
N ASP A 249 -8.24 10.35 -0.84
CA ASP A 249 -7.47 9.20 -0.35
C ASP A 249 -6.37 8.81 -1.36
N VAL A 250 -6.66 8.77 -2.66
CA VAL A 250 -5.67 8.53 -3.71
C VAL A 250 -4.56 9.59 -3.67
N ALA A 251 -4.92 10.88 -3.66
CA ALA A 251 -3.92 11.95 -3.66
C ALA A 251 -3.03 11.93 -2.40
N MET A 252 -3.62 11.58 -1.25
CA MET A 252 -2.87 11.33 -0.02
C MET A 252 -1.88 10.21 -0.23
N VAL A 253 -2.33 9.03 -0.67
CA VAL A 253 -1.47 7.86 -0.88
C VAL A 253 -0.34 8.17 -1.85
N VAL A 254 -0.63 8.74 -3.03
CA VAL A 254 0.39 9.11 -4.04
C VAL A 254 1.45 10.05 -3.44
N THR A 255 1.05 11.01 -2.62
CA THR A 255 1.99 11.93 -1.96
C THR A 255 2.90 11.20 -0.98
N TYR A 256 2.36 10.30 -0.15
CA TYR A 256 3.15 9.55 0.81
C TYR A 256 4.03 8.48 0.15
N VAL A 257 3.55 7.84 -0.92
CA VAL A 257 4.34 6.91 -1.75
C VAL A 257 5.55 7.62 -2.33
N PHE A 258 5.37 8.80 -2.92
CA PHE A 258 6.49 9.61 -3.40
C PHE A 258 7.51 9.91 -2.29
N ILE A 259 7.04 10.34 -1.11
CA ILE A 259 7.93 10.62 0.03
C ILE A 259 8.68 9.35 0.46
N GLY A 260 7.97 8.22 0.58
CA GLY A 260 8.53 6.93 0.95
C GLY A 260 9.61 6.46 -0.02
N LEU A 261 9.30 6.45 -1.32
CA LEU A 261 10.23 6.07 -2.39
C LEU A 261 11.44 7.00 -2.44
N PHE A 262 11.22 8.31 -2.36
CA PHE A 262 12.32 9.28 -2.37
C PHE A 262 13.32 9.00 -1.24
N PHE A 263 12.84 8.77 -0.01
CA PHE A 263 13.72 8.45 1.11
C PHE A 263 14.35 7.06 0.99
N ALA A 264 13.59 6.05 0.58
CA ALA A 264 14.08 4.68 0.42
C ALA A 264 15.19 4.62 -0.64
N ASN A 265 14.93 5.15 -1.84
CA ASN A 265 15.90 5.20 -2.93
C ASN A 265 17.10 6.08 -2.57
N TYR A 266 16.90 7.19 -1.86
CA TYR A 266 18.02 8.02 -1.41
C TYR A 266 18.94 7.24 -0.44
N ILE A 267 18.35 6.48 0.49
CA ILE A 267 19.12 5.65 1.41
C ILE A 267 19.87 4.56 0.65
N ILE A 268 19.20 3.86 -0.26
CA ILE A 268 19.77 2.71 -0.99
C ILE A 268 20.83 3.17 -2.00
N ASP A 269 20.51 4.13 -2.86
CA ASP A 269 21.36 4.51 -3.99
C ASP A 269 22.48 5.47 -3.60
N VAL A 270 22.22 6.38 -2.67
CA VAL A 270 23.17 7.45 -2.29
C VAL A 270 23.93 7.11 -1.02
N LEU A 271 23.24 6.65 0.02
CA LEU A 271 23.85 6.42 1.33
C LEU A 271 24.56 5.07 1.43
N VAL A 272 23.93 4.00 0.96
CA VAL A 272 24.48 2.63 1.02
C VAL A 272 25.34 2.36 -0.22
N GLY A 273 24.81 2.64 -1.40
CA GLY A 273 25.43 2.35 -2.69
C GLY A 273 25.33 0.88 -3.10
N ALA A 274 25.23 0.64 -4.41
CA ALA A 274 25.00 -0.68 -4.98
C ALA A 274 26.04 -1.74 -4.58
N GLU A 275 27.32 -1.37 -4.50
CA GLU A 275 28.39 -2.31 -4.12
C GLU A 275 28.29 -2.77 -2.66
N THR A 276 27.92 -1.88 -1.75
CA THR A 276 27.74 -2.22 -0.33
C THR A 276 26.48 -3.08 -0.15
N PHE A 277 25.41 -2.73 -0.87
CA PHE A 277 24.16 -3.50 -0.87
C PHE A 277 24.39 -4.94 -1.36
N ASP A 278 25.09 -5.14 -2.48
CA ASP A 278 25.41 -6.47 -3.00
C ASP A 278 26.27 -7.29 -2.01
N LYS A 279 27.28 -6.66 -1.38
CA LYS A 279 28.10 -7.31 -0.32
C LYS A 279 27.28 -7.75 0.88
N TRP A 280 26.31 -6.94 1.31
CA TRP A 280 25.42 -7.28 2.42
C TRP A 280 24.47 -8.43 2.06
N MET A 281 23.93 -8.41 0.84
CA MET A 281 23.00 -9.42 0.34
C MET A 281 23.67 -10.76 -0.02
N ARG A 282 25.01 -10.79 -0.14
CA ARG A 282 25.83 -12.01 -0.29
C ARG A 282 26.46 -12.51 1.01
N SER A 283 26.08 -11.94 2.15
CA SER A 283 26.55 -12.40 3.46
C SER A 283 25.91 -13.76 3.83
N SER A 284 26.09 -14.22 5.08
CA SER A 284 25.46 -15.47 5.52
C SER A 284 23.94 -15.42 5.44
N GLU A 285 23.29 -16.54 5.09
CA GLU A 285 21.83 -16.67 4.94
C GLU A 285 21.04 -16.06 6.12
N TYR A 286 21.49 -16.32 7.36
CA TYR A 286 20.85 -15.79 8.57
C TYR A 286 20.86 -14.25 8.66
N VAL A 287 21.94 -13.63 8.19
CA VAL A 287 22.10 -12.16 8.18
C VAL A 287 21.29 -11.57 7.03
N VAL A 288 21.28 -12.21 5.86
CA VAL A 288 20.47 -11.78 4.71
C VAL A 288 18.98 -11.79 5.06
N VAL A 289 18.49 -12.81 5.77
CA VAL A 289 17.10 -12.84 6.28
C VAL A 289 16.78 -11.65 7.17
N LEU A 290 17.68 -11.31 8.10
CA LEU A 290 17.49 -10.17 9.00
C LEU A 290 17.49 -8.84 8.23
N LEU A 291 18.45 -8.67 7.32
CA LEU A 291 18.56 -7.48 6.49
C LEU A 291 17.35 -7.32 5.58
N ALA A 292 16.88 -8.40 4.95
CA ALA A 292 15.70 -8.40 4.10
C ALA A 292 14.43 -8.04 4.88
N ALA A 293 14.27 -8.52 6.11
CA ALA A 293 13.16 -8.10 6.97
C ALA A 293 13.22 -6.61 7.32
N LEU A 294 14.41 -6.07 7.63
CA LEU A 294 14.59 -4.64 7.92
C LEU A 294 14.36 -3.76 6.69
N ILE A 295 14.81 -4.20 5.52
CA ILE A 295 14.58 -3.53 4.25
C ILE A 295 13.07 -3.58 3.92
N GLY A 296 12.42 -4.73 4.08
CA GLY A 296 10.98 -4.90 3.86
C GLY A 296 10.10 -4.09 4.80
N LEU A 297 10.57 -3.82 6.02
CA LEU A 297 9.90 -2.94 7.00
C LEU A 297 9.81 -1.47 6.53
N THR A 298 10.63 -1.07 5.54
CA THR A 298 10.56 0.29 5.02
C THR A 298 9.14 0.60 4.52
N PRO A 299 8.61 1.79 4.82
CA PRO A 299 7.23 2.11 4.47
C PRO A 299 7.06 2.19 2.96
N GLY A 300 5.94 1.63 2.48
CA GLY A 300 5.66 1.43 1.07
C GLY A 300 6.19 0.10 0.55
N CYS A 301 6.41 0.01 -0.75
CA CYS A 301 6.85 -1.22 -1.42
C CYS A 301 8.32 -1.25 -1.84
N GLY A 302 9.02 -0.12 -1.77
CA GLY A 302 10.40 0.01 -2.26
C GLY A 302 11.36 -1.03 -1.66
N GLY A 303 11.27 -1.29 -0.36
CA GLY A 303 12.09 -2.30 0.30
C GLY A 303 11.84 -3.72 -0.18
N MET A 304 10.56 -4.13 -0.28
CA MET A 304 10.20 -5.44 -0.82
C MET A 304 10.63 -5.59 -2.28
N ILE A 305 10.49 -4.53 -3.08
CA ILE A 305 10.97 -4.51 -4.48
C ILE A 305 12.49 -4.69 -4.53
N ALA A 306 13.25 -3.98 -3.71
CA ALA A 306 14.71 -4.10 -3.67
C ALA A 306 15.16 -5.54 -3.34
N VAL A 307 14.49 -6.20 -2.40
CA VAL A 307 14.77 -7.61 -2.06
C VAL A 307 14.33 -8.56 -3.18
N ALA A 308 13.18 -8.31 -3.82
CA ALA A 308 12.73 -9.11 -4.97
C ALA A 308 13.71 -9.03 -6.15
N VAL A 309 14.22 -7.85 -6.45
CA VAL A 309 15.24 -7.64 -7.48
C VAL A 309 16.56 -8.31 -7.09
N ALA A 310 16.97 -8.21 -5.82
CA ALA A 310 18.16 -8.91 -5.32
C ALA A 310 18.03 -10.43 -5.48
N TYR A 311 16.85 -11.00 -5.21
CA TYR A 311 16.57 -12.43 -5.41
C TYR A 311 16.75 -12.87 -6.88
N MET A 312 16.40 -12.02 -7.84
CA MET A 312 16.52 -12.35 -9.27
C MET A 312 17.95 -12.25 -9.80
N ILE A 313 18.72 -11.29 -9.29
CA ILE A 313 20.06 -10.98 -9.82
C ILE A 313 21.15 -11.78 -9.10
N ILE A 314 20.97 -12.04 -7.80
CA ILE A 314 21.97 -12.73 -6.98
C ILE A 314 21.72 -14.24 -7.06
N PRO A 315 22.69 -15.02 -7.57
CA PRO A 315 22.56 -16.47 -7.59
C PRO A 315 22.50 -17.02 -6.16
N ASP A 316 21.71 -18.07 -5.97
CA ASP A 316 21.52 -18.76 -4.68
C ASP A 316 20.98 -17.86 -3.55
N PHE A 317 20.19 -16.83 -3.88
CA PHE A 317 19.56 -15.97 -2.88
C PHE A 317 18.48 -16.76 -2.08
N PRO A 318 18.52 -16.76 -0.74
CA PRO A 318 17.62 -17.58 0.08
C PRO A 318 16.17 -17.12 -0.02
N ILE A 319 15.23 -18.04 -0.32
CA ILE A 319 13.79 -17.72 -0.40
C ILE A 319 13.28 -17.27 0.96
N ALA A 320 13.83 -17.78 2.06
CA ALA A 320 13.55 -17.30 3.41
C ALA A 320 13.74 -15.78 3.56
N ALA A 321 14.73 -15.17 2.92
CA ALA A 321 14.92 -13.71 2.99
C ALA A 321 13.83 -12.97 2.22
N LEU A 322 13.37 -13.52 1.11
CA LEU A 322 12.24 -12.97 0.36
C LEU A 322 10.92 -13.09 1.13
N ILE A 323 10.71 -14.20 1.86
CA ILE A 323 9.60 -14.36 2.82
C ILE A 323 9.68 -13.32 3.94
N ALA A 324 10.89 -13.06 4.46
CA ALA A 324 11.10 -12.06 5.51
C ALA A 324 10.70 -10.66 5.06
N ALA A 325 11.16 -10.24 3.88
CA ALA A 325 10.82 -8.94 3.32
C ALA A 325 9.32 -8.79 3.02
N ALA A 326 8.71 -9.85 2.47
CA ALA A 326 7.29 -9.88 2.13
C ALA A 326 6.39 -9.75 3.36
N ILE A 327 6.67 -10.50 4.43
CA ILE A 327 5.86 -10.43 5.66
C ILE A 327 6.12 -9.12 6.41
N ALA A 328 7.34 -8.58 6.34
CA ALA A 328 7.68 -7.32 6.99
C ALA A 328 7.04 -6.11 6.29
N THR A 329 6.76 -6.19 4.99
CA THR A 329 6.09 -5.10 4.28
C THR A 329 4.62 -4.99 4.66
N SER A 330 4.15 -3.77 4.86
CA SER A 330 2.73 -3.47 5.07
C SER A 330 2.07 -2.89 3.81
N GLY A 331 2.83 -2.81 2.70
CA GLY A 331 2.45 -2.08 1.48
C GLY A 331 2.11 -0.61 1.73
N ASP A 332 1.47 0.03 0.75
CA ASP A 332 1.07 1.44 0.85
C ASP A 332 -0.12 1.68 1.80
N GLY A 333 -0.82 0.60 2.22
CA GLY A 333 -1.89 0.65 3.22
C GLY A 333 -1.42 1.17 4.60
N ILE A 334 -0.11 1.16 4.87
CA ILE A 334 0.45 1.72 6.10
C ILE A 334 0.34 3.25 6.15
N PHE A 335 0.35 3.95 5.01
CA PHE A 335 0.34 5.42 5.00
C PHE A 335 -0.99 6.01 5.49
N PRO A 336 -2.17 5.56 5.01
CA PRO A 336 -3.44 5.98 5.58
C PRO A 336 -3.56 5.67 7.08
N LEU A 337 -3.06 4.51 7.51
CA LEU A 337 -3.09 4.11 8.92
C LEU A 337 -2.21 5.02 9.79
N LEU A 338 -1.01 5.34 9.33
CA LEU A 338 -0.07 6.21 10.03
C LEU A 338 -0.54 7.67 10.06
N ALA A 339 -1.21 8.12 9.00
CA ALA A 339 -1.80 9.46 8.93
C ALA A 339 -2.91 9.67 9.97
N GLU A 340 -3.71 8.63 10.24
CA GLU A 340 -4.80 8.69 11.22
C GLU A 340 -4.31 8.39 12.65
N ASN A 341 -3.67 7.23 12.84
CA ASN A 341 -3.19 6.77 14.13
C ASN A 341 -1.76 6.25 14.03
N ARG A 342 -0.81 7.17 14.24
CA ARG A 342 0.62 6.87 14.26
C ARG A 342 0.99 5.69 15.15
N LYS A 343 0.30 5.53 16.29
CA LYS A 343 0.58 4.43 17.23
C LYS A 343 0.18 3.08 16.63
N ASP A 344 -0.95 2.99 15.92
CA ASP A 344 -1.34 1.73 15.26
C ASP A 344 -0.37 1.37 14.16
N GLY A 345 -0.02 2.32 13.29
CA GLY A 345 0.94 2.10 12.22
C GLY A 345 2.26 1.53 12.74
N LEU A 346 2.85 2.18 13.75
CA LEU A 346 4.12 1.72 14.33
C LEU A 346 4.00 0.34 15.01
N ILE A 347 2.88 0.06 15.67
CA ILE A 347 2.69 -1.24 16.32
C ILE A 347 2.53 -2.36 15.27
N VAL A 348 1.74 -2.13 14.23
CA VAL A 348 1.56 -3.09 13.14
C VAL A 348 2.89 -3.37 12.45
N SER A 349 3.67 -2.35 12.11
CA SER A 349 4.99 -2.53 11.51
C SER A 349 5.97 -3.28 12.44
N GLY A 350 6.00 -2.92 13.73
CA GLY A 350 6.87 -3.59 14.70
C GLY A 350 6.51 -5.05 14.96
N LEU A 351 5.22 -5.36 15.13
CA LEU A 351 4.74 -6.74 15.25
C LEU A 351 4.94 -7.51 13.95
N GLY A 352 4.75 -6.86 12.80
CA GLY A 352 5.00 -7.43 11.48
C GLY A 352 6.44 -7.86 11.31
N LEU A 353 7.41 -7.02 11.70
CA LEU A 353 8.83 -7.40 11.71
C LEU A 353 9.10 -8.65 12.57
N LEU A 354 8.53 -8.73 13.77
CA LEU A 354 8.72 -9.88 14.65
C LEU A 354 8.15 -11.17 14.03
N VAL A 355 6.95 -11.08 13.44
CA VAL A 355 6.32 -12.19 12.73
C VAL A 355 7.14 -12.57 11.50
N ALA A 356 7.66 -11.60 10.75
CA ALA A 356 8.50 -11.82 9.58
C ALA A 356 9.76 -12.60 9.93
N LEU A 357 10.50 -12.17 10.95
CA LEU A 357 11.71 -12.87 11.39
C LEU A 357 11.39 -14.28 11.88
N PHE A 358 10.32 -14.45 12.67
CA PHE A 358 9.92 -15.77 13.14
C PHE A 358 9.60 -16.71 11.97
N VAL A 359 8.74 -16.29 11.05
CA VAL A 359 8.32 -17.11 9.92
C VAL A 359 9.49 -17.38 8.97
N ALA A 360 10.31 -16.38 8.67
CA ALA A 360 11.45 -16.54 7.77
C ALA A 360 12.54 -17.45 8.34
N TYR A 361 12.91 -17.32 9.62
CA TYR A 361 13.87 -18.24 10.23
C TYR A 361 13.33 -19.67 10.34
N THR A 362 12.02 -19.84 10.57
CA THR A 362 11.42 -21.18 10.50
C THR A 362 11.46 -21.74 9.09
N ALA A 363 11.25 -20.92 8.05
CA ALA A 363 11.35 -21.35 6.66
C ALA A 363 12.79 -21.76 6.32
N LEU A 364 13.77 -20.94 6.72
CA LEU A 364 15.20 -21.23 6.54
C LEU A 364 15.60 -22.56 7.20
N PHE A 365 15.11 -22.82 8.41
CA PHE A 365 15.40 -24.08 9.12
C PHE A 365 14.77 -25.30 8.45
N ILE A 366 13.64 -25.14 7.74
CA ILE A 366 12.98 -26.19 6.97
C ILE A 366 13.71 -26.44 5.63
N GLY A 367 14.62 -25.54 5.23
CA GLY A 367 15.39 -25.63 3.99
C GLY A 367 14.77 -24.87 2.82
N PHE A 368 13.98 -23.82 3.10
CA PHE A 368 13.50 -22.86 2.10
C PHE A 368 14.43 -21.66 1.96
#